data_AF-A0A2M7KWK7-F1
#
_entry.id   AF-A0A2M7KWK7-F1
#
_cell.length_a   1.000
_cell.length_b   1.000
_cell.length_c   1.000
_cell.angle_alpha   90.00
_cell.angle_beta   90.00
_cell.angle_gamma   90.00
#
_symmetry.space_group_name_H-M   'P 1'
#
loop_
_entity.id
_entity.type
_entity.pdbx_description
1 polymer ?
#
loop_
_entity_poly.entity_id
_entity_poly.type
_entity_poly.pdbx_seq_one_letter_code
_entity_poly.pdbx_strand_id
1 'polypeptide(L)'
;MLRPAQAAEVKKKLRTIATTDGEIDDRCSMIRFLLYANEWDIRGIVHSSSMYHWKGDANHPRHNWEDESWLDRQLDAYTQVYPSLKANEAGYPTPDYLRSQVFVGNVGYEGDMDAPTAGSDRIVDVLLDPDPSPVWLQAWGGSNTIARALKTIEEKHPDRVEAVSRKAKLFLISVQDNTMDTYILKRWPKVELILSTAFGALAYSWQKIMSPEEQAYFDAKWMKANLLEGHGPLCAMYEAQGDGRFRSEGDSPSFMHLIDVGLGAHLDPTWGGWGGRFARKDNKWVSALDDRDLYKSLLRWAPAFQNDWAARADWCVKPIADCNHPPAVVCNGDATNDVLRLTVDPGAEVKLSAAGTADPDGDTLSYKWGVYRDAGTYWEAPPLRSAEARDAALTVPVEASGRTIHVILEVTDDGAPPLTRCRRVVLAVSGEPQPKPEDKYLTTPITQLTGPPADTGKWTFFRGVNVNGPALTIDGNLWEGDEAVDYVCKDSALNTPQVTLRPPTDDARAKMIHSFRWSSNPTLTLTNVPAGTYAVYASLWEDNNPETFTLSLNGQVVARNHCSGVTGEWHRLGPWRVDVADGKLALTGEGGAANVAGIEVWRKEQ
;
A
#
# COMPACT_ATOMS: atom_id res chain seq x y z
N MET A 1 -13.35 -8.94 -47.85
CA MET A 1 -12.02 -9.58 -47.73
C MET A 1 -11.67 -9.60 -46.26
N LEU A 2 -11.68 -10.80 -45.66
CA LEU A 2 -11.30 -11.02 -44.26
C LEU A 2 -9.79 -10.76 -44.13
N ARG A 3 -9.40 -9.86 -43.22
CA ARG A 3 -7.99 -9.69 -42.83
C ARG A 3 -7.56 -10.95 -42.07
N PRO A 4 -6.32 -11.44 -42.26
CA PRO A 4 -5.83 -12.56 -41.47
C PRO A 4 -5.72 -12.13 -40.00
N ALA A 5 -6.26 -12.94 -39.10
CA ALA A 5 -5.98 -12.82 -37.68
C ALA A 5 -4.46 -12.98 -37.49
N GLN A 6 -3.80 -11.91 -37.05
CA GLN A 6 -2.44 -11.99 -36.55
C GLN A 6 -2.51 -12.88 -35.30
N ALA A 7 -1.87 -14.05 -35.34
CA ALA A 7 -1.85 -14.96 -34.21
C ALA A 7 -1.28 -14.21 -33.01
N ALA A 8 -2.13 -13.88 -32.04
CA ALA A 8 -1.71 -13.31 -30.77
C ALA A 8 -0.77 -14.31 -30.11
N GLU A 9 0.44 -13.86 -29.76
CA GLU A 9 1.36 -14.64 -28.96
C GLU A 9 0.65 -15.00 -27.65
N VAL A 10 0.52 -16.29 -27.33
CA VAL A 10 -0.20 -16.72 -26.11
C VAL A 10 0.60 -16.25 -24.90
N LYS A 11 0.14 -15.18 -24.25
CA LYS A 11 0.75 -14.67 -23.02
C LYS A 11 0.79 -15.79 -22.00
N LYS A 12 1.99 -16.14 -21.54
CA LYS A 12 2.18 -17.19 -20.56
C LYS A 12 1.66 -16.72 -19.20
N LYS A 13 0.72 -17.47 -18.63
CA LYS A 13 0.13 -17.16 -17.32
C LYS A 13 1.18 -17.23 -16.21
N LEU A 14 1.01 -16.37 -15.20
CA LEU A 14 1.81 -16.45 -13.98
C LEU A 14 1.53 -17.76 -13.25
N ARG A 15 2.59 -18.38 -12.73
CA ARG A 15 2.51 -19.64 -11.99
C ARG A 15 2.33 -19.34 -10.52
N THR A 16 1.32 -19.94 -9.88
CA THR A 16 1.01 -19.67 -8.47
C THR A 16 0.74 -20.95 -7.66
N ILE A 17 1.12 -20.93 -6.39
CA ILE A 17 0.72 -21.90 -5.37
C ILE A 17 0.17 -21.10 -4.18
N ALA A 18 -1.05 -21.42 -3.75
CA ALA A 18 -1.63 -20.90 -2.52
C ALA A 18 -1.48 -21.93 -1.38
N THR A 19 -0.98 -21.50 -0.22
CA THR A 19 -0.97 -22.29 1.02
C THR A 19 -1.93 -21.65 2.02
N THR A 20 -2.92 -22.41 2.48
CA THR A 20 -4.09 -21.93 3.23
C THR A 20 -4.32 -22.78 4.48
N ASP A 21 -4.66 -22.16 5.61
CA ASP A 21 -4.97 -22.88 6.85
C ASP A 21 -6.48 -23.16 7.04
N GLY A 22 -7.29 -22.72 6.06
CA GLY A 22 -8.72 -22.96 6.01
C GLY A 22 -9.53 -22.17 7.05
N GLU A 23 -9.02 -21.05 7.58
CA GLU A 23 -9.85 -20.09 8.32
C GLU A 23 -11.04 -19.60 7.47
N ILE A 24 -12.07 -19.03 8.11
CA ILE A 24 -13.26 -18.56 7.42
C ILE A 24 -12.92 -17.57 6.30
N ASP A 25 -11.94 -16.68 6.49
CA ASP A 25 -11.52 -15.75 5.46
C ASP A 25 -10.71 -16.39 4.33
N ASP A 26 -9.93 -17.44 4.58
CA ASP A 26 -9.37 -18.27 3.49
C ASP A 26 -10.48 -18.88 2.63
N ARG A 27 -11.54 -19.40 3.26
CA ARG A 27 -12.67 -20.00 2.54
C ARG A 27 -13.46 -18.96 1.75
N CYS A 28 -13.62 -17.75 2.27
CA CYS A 28 -14.16 -16.61 1.53
C CYS A 28 -13.26 -16.21 0.36
N SER A 29 -11.95 -16.09 0.59
CA SER A 29 -10.95 -15.72 -0.42
C SER A 29 -10.87 -16.75 -1.54
N MET A 30 -11.01 -18.04 -1.21
CA MET A 30 -10.96 -19.15 -2.17
C MET A 30 -12.12 -19.09 -3.18
N ILE A 31 -13.31 -18.65 -2.78
CA ILE A 31 -14.43 -18.44 -3.71
C ILE A 31 -14.04 -17.43 -4.79
N ARG A 32 -13.48 -16.28 -4.39
CA ARG A 32 -12.97 -15.29 -5.34
C ARG A 32 -11.80 -15.84 -6.14
N PHE A 33 -10.83 -16.52 -5.52
CA PHE A 33 -9.70 -17.13 -6.21
C PHE A 33 -10.16 -18.07 -7.35
N LEU A 34 -11.17 -18.91 -7.11
CA LEU A 34 -11.73 -19.83 -8.12
C LEU A 34 -12.45 -19.10 -9.25
N LEU A 35 -13.12 -17.98 -8.98
CA LEU A 35 -13.73 -17.13 -10.00
C LEU A 35 -12.70 -16.42 -10.91
N TYR A 36 -11.46 -16.27 -10.44
CA TYR A 36 -10.33 -15.72 -11.19
C TYR A 36 -9.34 -16.79 -11.64
N ALA A 37 -9.67 -18.08 -11.54
CA ALA A 37 -8.74 -19.17 -11.86
C ALA A 37 -8.26 -19.17 -13.33
N ASN A 38 -8.94 -18.44 -14.23
CA ASN A 38 -8.48 -18.22 -15.60
C ASN A 38 -7.25 -17.31 -15.70
N GLU A 39 -6.93 -16.50 -14.68
CA GLU A 39 -5.81 -15.55 -14.71
C GLU A 39 -4.43 -16.22 -14.58
N TRP A 40 -4.38 -17.42 -13.98
CA TRP A 40 -3.12 -18.03 -13.55
C TRP A 40 -2.94 -19.47 -14.02
N ASP A 41 -1.68 -19.91 -14.03
CA ASP A 41 -1.33 -21.34 -13.99
C ASP A 41 -1.25 -21.77 -12.52
N ILE A 42 -2.36 -22.32 -12.01
CA ILE A 42 -2.45 -22.81 -10.63
C ILE A 42 -1.67 -24.12 -10.54
N ARG A 43 -0.62 -24.13 -9.72
CA ARG A 43 0.30 -25.26 -9.53
C ARG A 43 0.17 -25.93 -8.17
N GLY A 44 -0.69 -25.41 -7.31
CA GLY A 44 -0.99 -26.00 -6.02
C GLY A 44 -2.00 -25.16 -5.24
N ILE A 45 -2.94 -25.83 -4.60
CA ILE A 45 -3.77 -25.31 -3.51
C ILE A 45 -3.48 -26.23 -2.33
N VAL A 46 -2.77 -25.73 -1.33
CA VAL A 46 -2.13 -26.57 -0.31
C VAL A 46 -2.67 -26.22 1.06
N HIS A 47 -3.26 -27.19 1.75
CA HIS A 47 -3.59 -27.04 3.16
C HIS A 47 -2.30 -26.89 3.98
N SER A 48 -2.20 -25.87 4.82
CA SER A 48 -1.05 -25.55 5.69
C SER A 48 -1.57 -25.22 7.08
N SER A 49 -0.70 -24.93 8.05
CA SER A 49 -1.09 -24.41 9.36
C SER A 49 -0.71 -22.94 9.53
N SER A 50 -1.22 -22.32 10.58
CA SER A 50 -0.83 -20.99 11.08
C SER A 50 -0.89 -20.96 12.61
N MET A 51 -0.77 -19.78 13.21
CA MET A 51 -1.04 -19.51 14.62
C MET A 51 -2.54 -19.49 14.97
N TYR A 52 -3.43 -19.49 13.98
CA TYR A 52 -4.88 -19.50 14.17
C TYR A 52 -5.47 -20.90 13.97
N HIS A 53 -4.94 -21.66 13.02
CA HIS A 53 -5.49 -22.95 12.58
C HIS A 53 -4.39 -24.01 12.40
N TRP A 54 -4.49 -25.13 13.13
CA TRP A 54 -3.67 -26.33 12.89
C TRP A 54 -4.37 -27.62 13.33
N LYS A 55 -4.10 -28.72 12.60
CA LYS A 55 -4.76 -30.02 12.74
C LYS A 55 -4.44 -30.73 14.06
N GLY A 56 -3.23 -30.51 14.57
CA GLY A 56 -2.68 -31.21 15.72
C GLY A 56 -1.90 -32.47 15.32
N ASP A 57 -1.09 -32.96 16.25
CA ASP A 57 -0.37 -34.22 16.17
C ASP A 57 -0.38 -34.92 17.55
N ALA A 58 0.53 -35.88 17.77
CA ALA A 58 0.62 -36.59 19.06
C ALA A 58 1.03 -35.71 20.26
N ASN A 59 1.72 -34.60 20.00
CA ASN A 59 2.27 -33.69 21.01
C ASN A 59 1.58 -32.31 21.02
N HIS A 60 0.86 -31.96 19.94
CA HIS A 60 0.19 -30.68 19.76
C HIS A 60 -1.32 -30.91 19.59
N PRO A 61 -2.18 -30.39 20.49
CA PRO A 61 -3.63 -30.55 20.33
C PRO A 61 -4.13 -29.78 19.10
N ARG A 62 -5.21 -30.26 18.48
CA ARG A 62 -5.93 -29.53 17.42
C ARG A 62 -6.30 -28.12 17.88
N HIS A 63 -6.15 -27.14 16.99
CA HIS A 63 -6.57 -25.76 17.21
C HIS A 63 -7.37 -25.24 16.02
N ASN A 64 -8.69 -25.09 16.22
CA ASN A 64 -9.66 -24.52 15.26
C ASN A 64 -9.66 -25.07 13.82
N TRP A 65 -8.90 -26.13 13.55
CA TRP A 65 -8.76 -26.73 12.22
C TRP A 65 -10.13 -26.99 11.58
N GLU A 66 -10.27 -26.60 10.32
CA GLU A 66 -11.39 -27.05 9.49
C GLU A 66 -10.92 -28.28 8.71
N ASP A 67 -11.78 -29.29 8.62
CA ASP A 67 -11.45 -30.49 7.84
C ASP A 67 -11.22 -30.13 6.36
N GLU A 68 -10.24 -30.78 5.74
CA GLU A 68 -9.77 -30.49 4.39
C GLU A 68 -10.89 -30.56 3.32
N SER A 69 -11.99 -31.27 3.60
CA SER A 69 -13.17 -31.37 2.72
C SER A 69 -13.88 -30.03 2.44
N TRP A 70 -13.55 -28.94 3.14
CA TRP A 70 -14.11 -27.62 2.81
C TRP A 70 -13.78 -27.19 1.38
N LEU A 71 -12.56 -27.49 0.92
CA LEU A 71 -12.11 -27.13 -0.42
C LEU A 71 -12.77 -28.03 -1.47
N ASP A 72 -12.96 -29.31 -1.16
CA ASP A 72 -13.71 -30.23 -2.03
C ASP A 72 -15.13 -29.72 -2.29
N ARG A 73 -15.82 -29.24 -1.25
CA ARG A 73 -17.17 -28.65 -1.38
C ARG A 73 -17.17 -27.44 -2.33
N GLN A 74 -16.18 -26.55 -2.22
CA GLN A 74 -16.08 -25.40 -3.13
C GLN A 74 -15.69 -25.80 -4.55
N LEU A 75 -14.84 -26.82 -4.73
CA LEU A 75 -14.51 -27.36 -6.05
C LEU A 75 -15.70 -28.08 -6.70
N ASP A 76 -16.59 -28.71 -5.91
CA ASP A 76 -17.86 -29.26 -6.39
C ASP A 76 -18.80 -28.16 -6.86
N ALA A 77 -18.86 -27.03 -6.14
CA ALA A 77 -19.62 -25.85 -6.58
C ALA A 77 -19.00 -25.21 -7.83
N TYR A 78 -17.68 -25.09 -7.92
CA TYR A 78 -16.95 -24.64 -9.11
C TYR A 78 -17.26 -25.51 -10.32
N THR A 79 -17.35 -26.83 -10.15
CA THR A 79 -17.66 -27.78 -11.23
C THR A 79 -19.02 -27.47 -11.88
N GLN A 80 -19.99 -27.03 -11.08
CA GLN A 80 -21.33 -26.70 -11.56
C GLN A 80 -21.35 -25.40 -12.37
N VAL A 81 -20.52 -24.41 -12.01
CA VAL A 81 -20.46 -23.11 -12.71
C VAL A 81 -19.39 -23.06 -13.82
N TYR A 82 -18.48 -24.03 -13.87
CA TYR A 82 -17.38 -24.11 -14.84
C TYR A 82 -17.83 -23.97 -16.30
N PRO A 83 -18.90 -24.62 -16.78
CA PRO A 83 -19.35 -24.45 -18.17
C PRO A 83 -19.70 -23.01 -18.52
N SER A 84 -20.36 -22.28 -17.60
CA SER A 84 -20.73 -20.87 -17.78
C SER A 84 -19.52 -19.95 -17.72
N LEU A 85 -18.63 -20.14 -16.73
CA LEU A 85 -17.38 -19.37 -16.61
C LEU A 85 -16.52 -19.49 -17.86
N LYS A 86 -16.31 -20.71 -18.34
CA LYS A 86 -15.54 -21.01 -19.56
C LYS A 86 -16.17 -20.40 -20.82
N ALA A 87 -17.49 -20.21 -20.85
CA ALA A 87 -18.17 -19.61 -21.99
C ALA A 87 -17.94 -18.09 -22.07
N ASN A 88 -17.85 -17.41 -20.92
CA ASN A 88 -17.56 -15.97 -20.85
C ASN A 88 -16.09 -15.67 -21.12
N GLU A 89 -15.16 -16.47 -20.57
CA GLU A 89 -13.74 -16.25 -20.79
C GLU A 89 -12.93 -17.54 -20.95
N ALA A 90 -11.96 -17.51 -21.85
CA ALA A 90 -11.06 -18.63 -22.06
C ALA A 90 -10.08 -18.81 -20.90
N GLY A 91 -9.56 -20.03 -20.75
CA GLY A 91 -8.44 -20.30 -19.86
C GLY A 91 -8.81 -20.72 -18.45
N TYR A 92 -10.10 -20.81 -18.08
CA TYR A 92 -10.50 -21.46 -16.83
C TYR A 92 -10.01 -22.92 -16.78
N PRO A 93 -9.31 -23.33 -15.70
CA PRO A 93 -8.84 -24.70 -15.54
C PRO A 93 -10.01 -25.66 -15.36
N THR A 94 -9.89 -26.88 -15.90
CA THR A 94 -10.93 -27.90 -15.70
C THR A 94 -11.06 -28.27 -14.22
N PRO A 95 -12.25 -28.63 -13.73
CA PRO A 95 -12.44 -29.10 -12.35
C PRO A 95 -11.54 -30.28 -11.94
N ASP A 96 -11.27 -31.22 -12.85
CA ASP A 96 -10.37 -32.34 -12.61
C ASP A 96 -8.92 -31.88 -12.42
N TYR A 97 -8.47 -30.92 -13.26
CA TYR A 97 -7.16 -30.31 -13.09
C TYR A 97 -7.04 -29.64 -11.73
N LEU A 98 -8.00 -28.80 -11.33
CA LEU A 98 -7.93 -28.13 -10.02
C LEU A 98 -7.87 -29.12 -8.86
N ARG A 99 -8.67 -30.19 -8.88
CA ARG A 99 -8.59 -31.27 -7.87
C ARG A 99 -7.22 -31.94 -7.84
N SER A 100 -6.60 -32.16 -8.99
CA SER A 100 -5.24 -32.70 -9.07
C SER A 100 -4.17 -31.75 -8.52
N GLN A 101 -4.51 -30.47 -8.30
CA GLN A 101 -3.63 -29.48 -7.70
C GLN A 101 -3.88 -29.30 -6.19
N VAL A 102 -4.73 -30.08 -5.55
CA VAL A 102 -4.96 -30.01 -4.10
C VAL A 102 -3.99 -30.93 -3.36
N PHE A 103 -3.30 -30.40 -2.34
CA PHE A 103 -2.35 -31.16 -1.53
C PHE A 103 -2.48 -30.82 -0.05
N VAL A 104 -2.03 -31.73 0.82
CA VAL A 104 -1.88 -31.47 2.26
C VAL A 104 -0.41 -31.21 2.58
N GLY A 105 -0.15 -30.01 3.11
CA GLY A 105 1.14 -29.53 3.55
C GLY A 105 1.40 -29.87 5.02
N ASN A 106 2.23 -29.04 5.64
CA ASN A 106 2.56 -29.13 7.06
C ASN A 106 1.45 -28.47 7.87
N VAL A 107 0.62 -29.30 8.49
CA VAL A 107 -0.62 -28.89 9.21
C VAL A 107 -0.59 -29.26 10.70
N GLY A 108 0.50 -29.87 11.19
CA GLY A 108 0.55 -30.46 12.52
C GLY A 108 0.39 -29.44 13.65
N TYR A 109 1.11 -28.32 13.57
CA TYR A 109 1.13 -27.26 14.58
C TYR A 109 1.68 -25.95 13.97
N GLU A 110 1.57 -24.84 14.70
CA GLU A 110 2.12 -23.54 14.27
C GLU A 110 3.62 -23.67 13.93
N GLY A 111 3.98 -23.40 12.67
CA GLY A 111 5.37 -23.47 12.23
C GLY A 111 5.90 -24.87 11.92
N ASP A 112 5.04 -25.91 11.82
CA ASP A 112 5.45 -27.29 11.51
C ASP A 112 6.33 -27.36 10.25
N MET A 113 7.56 -27.83 10.43
CA MET A 113 8.50 -28.08 9.32
C MET A 113 9.34 -29.34 9.56
N ASP A 114 8.85 -30.27 10.38
CA ASP A 114 9.63 -31.41 10.85
C ASP A 114 9.92 -32.41 9.73
N ALA A 115 8.92 -32.71 8.90
CA ALA A 115 9.01 -33.66 7.80
C ALA A 115 8.47 -33.09 6.49
N PRO A 116 8.97 -33.55 5.32
CA PRO A 116 8.32 -33.32 4.04
C PRO A 116 6.90 -33.90 4.01
N THR A 117 6.00 -33.16 3.36
CA THR A 117 4.59 -33.47 3.12
C THR A 117 4.28 -33.40 1.63
N ALA A 118 3.14 -33.96 1.19
CA ALA A 118 2.72 -33.90 -0.21
C ALA A 118 2.65 -32.45 -0.74
N GLY A 119 2.20 -31.52 0.10
CA GLY A 119 2.18 -30.08 -0.21
C GLY A 119 3.58 -29.49 -0.35
N SER A 120 4.49 -29.79 0.57
CA SER A 120 5.87 -29.30 0.47
C SER A 120 6.61 -29.91 -0.73
N ASP A 121 6.40 -31.19 -1.02
CA ASP A 121 7.01 -31.88 -2.16
C ASP A 121 6.48 -31.32 -3.48
N ARG A 122 5.19 -30.96 -3.56
CA ARG A 122 4.65 -30.24 -4.72
C ARG A 122 5.37 -28.92 -4.97
N ILE A 123 5.62 -28.13 -3.93
CA ILE A 123 6.36 -26.87 -4.05
C ILE A 123 7.79 -27.15 -4.55
N VAL A 124 8.46 -28.18 -4.02
CA VAL A 124 9.79 -28.62 -4.49
C VAL A 124 9.76 -28.93 -5.99
N ASP A 125 8.83 -29.76 -6.44
CA ASP A 125 8.70 -30.16 -7.84
C ASP A 125 8.53 -28.95 -8.77
N VAL A 126 7.64 -28.03 -8.40
CA VAL A 126 7.33 -26.83 -9.18
C VAL A 126 8.54 -25.88 -9.24
N LEU A 127 9.27 -25.70 -8.14
CA LEU A 127 10.45 -24.84 -8.10
C LEU A 127 11.64 -25.45 -8.86
N LEU A 128 11.81 -26.77 -8.84
CA LEU A 128 12.90 -27.46 -9.51
C LEU A 128 12.67 -27.70 -11.00
N ASP A 129 11.43 -27.59 -11.48
CA ASP A 129 11.11 -27.77 -12.89
C ASP A 129 11.90 -26.80 -13.80
N PRO A 130 12.16 -27.20 -15.07
CA PRO A 130 13.13 -26.49 -15.92
C PRO A 130 12.62 -25.13 -16.43
N ASP A 131 11.35 -24.82 -16.21
CA ASP A 131 10.78 -23.55 -16.63
C ASP A 131 11.28 -22.42 -15.69
N PRO A 132 11.99 -21.41 -16.23
CA PRO A 132 12.59 -20.35 -15.42
C PRO A 132 11.58 -19.26 -15.00
N SER A 133 10.33 -19.29 -15.49
CA SER A 133 9.32 -18.30 -15.13
C SER A 133 9.09 -18.27 -13.61
N PRO A 134 8.88 -17.08 -13.02
CA PRO A 134 8.63 -16.95 -11.59
C PRO A 134 7.46 -17.80 -11.11
N VAL A 135 7.57 -18.30 -9.88
CA VAL A 135 6.51 -19.03 -9.17
C VAL A 135 6.16 -18.23 -7.93
N TRP A 136 4.92 -17.74 -7.89
CA TRP A 136 4.36 -17.04 -6.75
C TRP A 136 3.89 -18.05 -5.71
N LEU A 137 4.44 -17.97 -4.50
CA LEU A 137 4.07 -18.77 -3.34
C LEU A 137 3.33 -17.86 -2.38
N GLN A 138 2.02 -18.03 -2.29
CA GLN A 138 1.13 -17.22 -1.47
C GLN A 138 0.90 -17.93 -0.14
N ALA A 139 1.27 -17.30 0.97
CA ALA A 139 0.98 -17.81 2.31
C ALA A 139 -0.20 -17.03 2.90
N TRP A 140 -1.36 -17.66 2.85
CA TRP A 140 -2.62 -17.14 3.41
C TRP A 140 -2.65 -17.39 4.93
N GLY A 141 -2.18 -18.57 5.36
CA GLY A 141 -1.83 -18.85 6.77
C GLY A 141 -0.33 -18.69 7.07
N GLY A 142 0.24 -19.68 7.75
CA GLY A 142 1.68 -19.75 8.02
C GLY A 142 2.53 -20.04 6.78
N SER A 143 3.81 -19.69 6.86
CA SER A 143 4.79 -19.92 5.78
C SER A 143 5.52 -21.27 5.89
N ASN A 144 5.17 -22.09 6.88
CA ASN A 144 5.85 -23.32 7.26
C ASN A 144 5.95 -24.37 6.15
N THR A 145 4.88 -24.62 5.38
CA THR A 145 4.94 -25.59 4.26
C THR A 145 5.91 -25.12 3.17
N ILE A 146 5.96 -23.81 2.89
CA ILE A 146 6.94 -23.20 1.97
C ILE A 146 8.35 -23.33 2.56
N ALA A 147 8.54 -23.01 3.84
CA ALA A 147 9.82 -23.15 4.53
C ALA A 147 10.34 -24.60 4.48
N ARG A 148 9.47 -25.59 4.69
CA ARG A 148 9.80 -27.02 4.59
C ARG A 148 10.22 -27.41 3.19
N ALA A 149 9.56 -26.91 2.15
CA ALA A 149 9.93 -27.15 0.76
C ALA A 149 11.32 -26.57 0.43
N LEU A 150 11.57 -25.31 0.82
CA LEU A 150 12.87 -24.67 0.67
C LEU A 150 13.96 -25.44 1.42
N LYS A 151 13.69 -25.91 2.64
CA LYS A 151 14.61 -26.77 3.40
C LYS A 151 14.92 -28.08 2.69
N THR A 152 13.92 -28.71 2.08
CA THR A 152 14.14 -29.92 1.29
C THR A 152 15.03 -29.65 0.07
N ILE A 153 14.89 -28.51 -0.60
CA ILE A 153 15.78 -28.12 -1.71
C ILE A 153 17.20 -27.86 -1.20
N GLU A 154 17.37 -27.16 -0.08
CA GLU A 154 18.68 -26.92 0.53
C GLU A 154 19.39 -28.23 0.88
N GLU A 155 18.66 -29.22 1.42
CA GLU A 155 19.20 -30.51 1.84
C GLU A 155 19.51 -31.46 0.67
N LYS A 156 18.66 -31.48 -0.37
CA LYS A 156 18.73 -32.49 -1.45
C LYS A 156 19.24 -31.96 -2.80
N HIS A 157 19.13 -30.65 -3.03
CA HIS A 157 19.48 -29.99 -4.30
C HIS A 157 20.24 -28.67 -4.06
N PRO A 158 21.35 -28.69 -3.29
CA PRO A 158 22.08 -27.48 -2.91
C PRO A 158 22.61 -26.68 -4.13
N ASP A 159 22.88 -27.36 -5.24
CA ASP A 159 23.29 -26.76 -6.52
C ASP A 159 22.18 -25.92 -7.17
N ARG A 160 20.92 -26.12 -6.78
CA ARG A 160 19.75 -25.45 -7.33
C ARG A 160 19.29 -24.23 -6.53
N VAL A 161 19.84 -24.00 -5.33
CA VAL A 161 19.44 -22.90 -4.42
C VAL A 161 19.42 -21.53 -5.10
N GLU A 162 20.47 -21.21 -5.85
CA GLU A 162 20.59 -19.93 -6.55
C GLU A 162 19.56 -19.77 -7.69
N ALA A 163 19.30 -20.85 -8.42
CA ALA A 163 18.29 -20.85 -9.48
C ALA A 163 16.87 -20.73 -8.91
N VAL A 164 16.59 -21.46 -7.82
CA VAL A 164 15.32 -21.40 -7.10
C VAL A 164 15.10 -20.02 -6.47
N SER A 165 16.14 -19.39 -5.93
CA SER A 165 16.04 -18.05 -5.33
C SER A 165 15.60 -16.98 -6.33
N ARG A 166 15.99 -17.10 -7.60
CA ARG A 166 15.53 -16.20 -8.67
C ARG A 166 14.09 -16.48 -9.14
N LYS A 167 13.62 -17.71 -8.94
CA LYS A 167 12.34 -18.20 -9.44
C LYS A 167 11.22 -18.03 -8.41
N ALA A 168 11.49 -18.31 -7.14
CA ALA A 168 10.51 -18.21 -6.07
C ALA A 168 10.24 -16.74 -5.71
N LYS A 169 8.96 -16.36 -5.69
CA LYS A 169 8.46 -15.08 -5.16
C LYS A 169 7.43 -15.38 -4.09
N LEU A 170 7.61 -14.88 -2.88
CA LEU A 170 6.73 -15.13 -1.75
C LEU A 170 5.83 -13.92 -1.52
N PHE A 171 4.53 -14.16 -1.30
CA PHE A 171 3.57 -13.16 -0.86
C PHE A 171 2.89 -13.66 0.42
N LEU A 172 3.26 -13.08 1.56
CA LEU A 172 2.73 -13.44 2.87
C LEU A 172 1.67 -12.42 3.30
N ILE A 173 0.57 -12.92 3.86
CA ILE A 173 -0.47 -12.13 4.52
C ILE A 173 -0.13 -12.13 6.01
N SER A 174 0.36 -10.99 6.50
CA SER A 174 0.88 -10.90 7.87
C SER A 174 1.98 -11.93 8.19
N VAL A 175 2.38 -12.00 9.47
CA VAL A 175 3.24 -13.06 10.02
C VAL A 175 2.36 -13.94 10.88
N GLN A 176 2.06 -15.14 10.38
CA GLN A 176 1.13 -16.08 11.02
C GLN A 176 1.80 -17.38 11.49
N ASP A 177 3.12 -17.46 11.35
CA ASP A 177 3.98 -18.37 12.11
C ASP A 177 5.38 -17.76 12.17
N ASN A 178 6.30 -18.40 12.89
CA ASN A 178 7.66 -17.88 13.02
C ASN A 178 8.63 -18.27 11.88
N THR A 179 8.22 -19.10 10.91
CA THR A 179 9.15 -19.75 9.96
C THR A 179 9.74 -18.79 8.93
N MET A 180 9.06 -17.69 8.63
CA MET A 180 9.63 -16.58 7.86
C MET A 180 10.90 -16.04 8.52
N ASP A 181 10.82 -15.69 9.80
CA ASP A 181 11.91 -15.06 10.55
C ASP A 181 12.95 -16.08 11.06
N THR A 182 12.51 -17.27 11.45
CA THR A 182 13.40 -18.30 12.01
C THR A 182 14.15 -19.08 10.94
N TYR A 183 13.61 -19.19 9.72
CA TYR A 183 14.22 -19.97 8.63
C TYR A 183 14.36 -19.19 7.31
N ILE A 184 13.27 -18.76 6.67
CA ILE A 184 13.28 -18.27 5.27
C ILE A 184 14.24 -17.08 5.11
N LEU A 185 14.06 -16.01 5.90
CA LEU A 185 14.89 -14.80 5.76
C LEU A 185 16.36 -15.04 6.11
N LYS A 186 16.66 -16.06 6.93
CA LYS A 186 18.04 -16.39 7.36
C LYS A 186 18.76 -17.29 6.36
N ARG A 187 18.05 -18.23 5.74
CA ARG A 187 18.63 -19.29 4.89
C ARG A 187 18.47 -19.02 3.40
N TRP A 188 17.45 -18.25 3.02
CA TRP A 188 17.11 -17.92 1.64
C TRP A 188 17.03 -16.39 1.41
N PRO A 189 18.07 -15.61 1.76
CA PRO A 189 18.01 -14.14 1.77
C PRO A 189 17.86 -13.50 0.38
N LYS A 190 18.01 -14.28 -0.70
CA LYS A 190 17.86 -13.84 -2.09
C LYS A 190 16.46 -14.06 -2.66
N VAL A 191 15.61 -14.81 -1.97
CA VAL A 191 14.21 -15.00 -2.38
C VAL A 191 13.47 -13.68 -2.20
N GLU A 192 12.72 -13.27 -3.22
CA GLU A 192 11.87 -12.08 -3.11
C GLU A 192 10.68 -12.40 -2.19
N LEU A 193 10.53 -11.64 -1.12
CA LEU A 193 9.43 -11.79 -0.15
C LEU A 193 8.69 -10.48 0.01
N ILE A 194 7.38 -10.53 -0.22
CA ILE A 194 6.39 -9.49 0.07
C ILE A 194 5.64 -9.89 1.35
N LEU A 195 5.57 -8.97 2.30
CA LEU A 195 4.78 -9.07 3.52
C LEU A 195 3.68 -8.00 3.49
N SER A 196 2.45 -8.42 3.20
CA SER A 196 1.30 -7.53 3.20
C SER A 196 0.82 -7.28 4.63
N THR A 197 0.82 -6.01 5.00
CA THR A 197 0.30 -5.45 6.25
C THR A 197 -0.93 -4.56 6.02
N ALA A 198 -1.14 -4.08 4.78
CA ALA A 198 -2.34 -3.35 4.39
C ALA A 198 -3.55 -4.27 4.17
N PHE A 199 -3.36 -5.60 4.20
CA PHE A 199 -4.42 -6.61 4.07
C PHE A 199 -5.59 -6.40 5.05
N GLY A 200 -5.34 -5.75 6.20
CA GLY A 200 -6.36 -5.41 7.18
C GLY A 200 -7.57 -4.67 6.60
N ALA A 201 -7.39 -3.95 5.49
CA ALA A 201 -8.47 -3.29 4.76
C ALA A 201 -9.48 -4.27 4.16
N LEU A 202 -9.10 -5.50 3.82
CA LEU A 202 -10.00 -6.57 3.36
C LEU A 202 -10.21 -7.67 4.40
N ALA A 203 -9.57 -7.58 5.56
CA ALA A 203 -9.72 -8.54 6.64
C ALA A 203 -10.88 -8.17 7.59
N TYR A 204 -10.98 -8.84 8.73
CA TYR A 204 -12.02 -8.61 9.76
C TYR A 204 -12.16 -7.17 10.27
N SER A 205 -11.15 -6.30 10.08
CA SER A 205 -11.18 -4.89 10.53
C SER A 205 -11.64 -3.89 9.46
N TRP A 206 -12.04 -4.34 8.27
CA TRP A 206 -12.37 -3.48 7.11
C TRP A 206 -13.33 -2.33 7.45
N GLN A 207 -14.37 -2.56 8.26
CA GLN A 207 -15.36 -1.54 8.64
C GLN A 207 -14.79 -0.37 9.45
N LYS A 208 -13.66 -0.58 10.13
CA LYS A 208 -12.96 0.47 10.89
C LYS A 208 -11.97 1.25 10.03
N ILE A 209 -11.62 0.71 8.87
CA ILE A 209 -10.56 1.21 7.98
C ILE A 209 -11.16 1.97 6.81
N MET A 210 -12.17 1.39 6.15
CA MET A 210 -12.79 1.95 4.96
C MET A 210 -13.64 3.19 5.26
N SER A 211 -13.61 4.16 4.36
CA SER A 211 -14.58 5.26 4.28
C SER A 211 -16.00 4.76 3.97
N PRO A 212 -17.06 5.54 4.26
CA PRO A 212 -18.43 5.15 3.93
C PRO A 212 -18.67 4.85 2.45
N GLU A 213 -17.95 5.54 1.55
CA GLU A 213 -18.04 5.35 0.10
C GLU A 213 -17.46 4.00 -0.32
N GLU A 214 -16.33 3.60 0.25
CA GLU A 214 -15.75 2.27 0.04
C GLU A 214 -16.64 1.19 0.65
N GLN A 215 -17.14 1.38 1.89
CA GLN A 215 -17.99 0.39 2.58
C GLN A 215 -19.27 0.06 1.81
N ALA A 216 -19.78 0.96 0.95
CA ALA A 216 -20.95 0.71 0.13
C ALA A 216 -20.79 -0.48 -0.84
N TYR A 217 -19.55 -0.86 -1.20
CA TYR A 217 -19.25 -2.04 -2.02
C TYR A 217 -19.09 -3.34 -1.19
N PHE A 218 -19.20 -3.27 0.13
CA PHE A 218 -18.98 -4.38 1.05
C PHE A 218 -20.17 -4.61 1.99
N ASP A 219 -21.16 -3.71 1.96
CA ASP A 219 -22.35 -3.81 2.80
C ASP A 219 -23.27 -4.97 2.39
N ALA A 220 -24.28 -5.23 3.23
CA ALA A 220 -25.21 -6.32 2.98
C ALA A 220 -26.04 -6.14 1.71
N LYS A 221 -26.34 -4.90 1.30
CA LYS A 221 -27.14 -4.62 0.11
C LYS A 221 -26.34 -4.98 -1.14
N TRP A 222 -25.09 -4.52 -1.21
CA TRP A 222 -24.21 -4.79 -2.33
C TRP A 222 -23.87 -6.28 -2.41
N MET A 223 -23.44 -6.90 -1.31
CA MET A 223 -23.06 -8.32 -1.28
C MET A 223 -24.21 -9.24 -1.69
N LYS A 224 -25.44 -8.98 -1.21
CA LYS A 224 -26.60 -9.79 -1.61
C LYS A 224 -26.90 -9.67 -3.09
N ALA A 225 -27.00 -8.44 -3.59
CA ALA A 225 -27.36 -8.18 -4.97
C ALA A 225 -26.32 -8.70 -5.97
N ASN A 226 -25.03 -8.60 -5.63
CA ASN A 226 -23.94 -8.84 -6.57
C ASN A 226 -23.20 -10.16 -6.37
N LEU A 227 -23.51 -10.90 -5.30
CA LEU A 227 -22.76 -12.11 -4.99
C LEU A 227 -23.58 -13.22 -4.33
N LEU A 228 -24.28 -12.93 -3.23
CA LEU A 228 -24.87 -14.00 -2.41
C LEU A 228 -26.16 -14.56 -3.01
N GLU A 229 -26.97 -13.71 -3.66
CA GLU A 229 -28.31 -14.07 -4.12
C GLU A 229 -28.36 -14.18 -5.64
N GLY A 230 -28.61 -15.39 -6.16
CA GLY A 230 -28.84 -15.61 -7.59
C GLY A 230 -27.58 -15.91 -8.43
N HIS A 231 -26.38 -15.90 -7.85
CA HIS A 231 -25.09 -16.05 -8.57
C HIS A 231 -24.47 -17.45 -8.53
N GLY A 232 -25.31 -18.47 -8.32
CA GLY A 232 -24.91 -19.87 -8.42
C GLY A 232 -24.29 -20.46 -7.14
N PRO A 233 -24.02 -21.77 -7.15
CA PRO A 233 -23.66 -22.51 -5.95
C PRO A 233 -22.31 -22.09 -5.36
N LEU A 234 -21.35 -21.66 -6.18
CA LEU A 234 -20.03 -21.25 -5.69
C LEU A 234 -20.11 -19.94 -4.89
N CYS A 235 -20.78 -18.92 -5.42
CA CYS A 235 -20.95 -17.64 -4.74
C CYS A 235 -21.83 -17.77 -3.48
N ALA A 236 -22.86 -18.63 -3.52
CA ALA A 236 -23.73 -18.91 -2.38
C ALA A 236 -23.00 -19.56 -1.18
N MET A 237 -21.81 -20.12 -1.39
CA MET A 237 -20.97 -20.65 -0.30
C MET A 237 -20.21 -19.57 0.46
N TYR A 238 -20.25 -18.31 0.04
CA TYR A 238 -19.54 -17.23 0.72
C TYR A 238 -20.11 -17.04 2.14
N GLU A 239 -19.25 -17.20 3.13
CA GLU A 239 -19.62 -17.15 4.54
C GLU A 239 -19.74 -15.70 5.01
N ALA A 240 -20.74 -14.98 4.52
CA ALA A 240 -21.01 -13.59 4.91
C ALA A 240 -21.29 -13.43 6.41
N GLN A 241 -21.29 -12.18 6.91
CA GLN A 241 -21.79 -11.90 8.26
C GLN A 241 -23.29 -12.21 8.37
N GLY A 242 -23.81 -12.27 9.60
CA GLY A 242 -25.19 -12.70 9.85
C GLY A 242 -26.27 -11.86 9.14
N ASP A 243 -25.97 -10.61 8.77
CA ASP A 243 -26.88 -9.76 7.99
C ASP A 243 -26.62 -9.78 6.47
N GLY A 244 -25.60 -10.52 6.03
CA GLY A 244 -25.20 -10.71 4.64
C GLY A 244 -24.14 -9.72 4.14
N ARG A 245 -23.55 -8.88 5.00
CA ARG A 245 -22.42 -8.03 4.60
C ARG A 245 -21.12 -8.84 4.48
N PHE A 246 -20.14 -8.27 3.80
CA PHE A 246 -18.80 -8.84 3.63
C PHE A 246 -18.19 -9.25 4.96
N ARG A 247 -17.59 -10.44 5.01
CA ARG A 247 -16.95 -10.95 6.22
C ARG A 247 -15.51 -10.49 6.31
N SER A 248 -14.67 -11.10 5.50
CA SER A 248 -13.22 -10.96 5.47
C SER A 248 -12.70 -11.77 4.29
N GLU A 249 -11.75 -11.20 3.56
CA GLU A 249 -10.90 -11.86 2.58
C GLU A 249 -9.49 -11.30 2.74
N GLY A 250 -8.91 -11.49 3.93
CA GLY A 250 -7.59 -11.01 4.28
C GLY A 250 -6.52 -11.47 3.28
N ASP A 251 -6.74 -12.60 2.62
CA ASP A 251 -5.77 -13.24 1.73
C ASP A 251 -5.88 -12.84 0.28
N SER A 252 -7.03 -12.31 -0.12
CA SER A 252 -7.30 -11.88 -1.49
C SER A 252 -6.25 -10.92 -2.08
N PRO A 253 -5.64 -9.97 -1.33
CA PRO A 253 -4.53 -9.17 -1.83
C PRO A 253 -3.37 -9.98 -2.45
N SER A 254 -3.10 -11.20 -1.97
CA SER A 254 -1.97 -12.02 -2.45
C SER A 254 -2.14 -12.47 -3.91
N PHE A 255 -3.34 -12.91 -4.30
CA PHE A 255 -3.63 -13.27 -5.68
C PHE A 255 -4.10 -12.07 -6.51
N MET A 256 -4.75 -11.07 -5.90
CA MET A 256 -5.12 -9.82 -6.57
C MET A 256 -3.89 -9.06 -7.06
N HIS A 257 -2.73 -9.21 -6.39
CA HIS A 257 -1.44 -8.71 -6.88
C HIS A 257 -1.05 -9.26 -8.27
N LEU A 258 -1.58 -10.43 -8.64
CA LEU A 258 -1.24 -11.17 -9.85
C LEU A 258 -2.28 -11.04 -10.97
N ILE A 259 -3.44 -10.41 -10.72
CA ILE A 259 -4.47 -10.20 -11.75
C ILE A 259 -3.96 -9.13 -12.71
N ASP A 260 -3.88 -9.47 -14.00
CA ASP A 260 -3.36 -8.55 -15.02
C ASP A 260 -4.46 -7.63 -15.58
N VAL A 261 -4.82 -6.63 -14.80
CA VAL A 261 -5.68 -5.53 -15.25
C VAL A 261 -4.91 -4.39 -15.94
N GLY A 262 -3.64 -4.63 -16.33
CA GLY A 262 -2.77 -3.66 -16.99
C GLY A 262 -2.06 -2.65 -16.06
N LEU A 263 -2.09 -2.90 -14.73
CA LEU A 263 -1.35 -2.13 -13.73
C LEU A 263 0.11 -2.61 -13.56
N GLY A 264 0.42 -3.87 -13.89
CA GLY A 264 1.78 -4.41 -13.86
C GLY A 264 2.41 -4.57 -12.46
N ALA A 265 1.59 -4.69 -11.40
CA ALA A 265 2.08 -4.75 -10.01
C ALA A 265 3.05 -5.92 -9.73
N HIS A 266 2.84 -7.07 -10.38
CA HIS A 266 3.70 -8.26 -10.25
C HIS A 266 5.11 -8.09 -10.86
N LEU A 267 5.33 -7.06 -11.69
CA LEU A 267 6.62 -6.80 -12.33
C LEU A 267 7.60 -6.13 -11.37
N ASP A 268 7.11 -5.29 -10.46
CA ASP A 268 7.90 -4.53 -9.50
C ASP A 268 7.01 -4.20 -8.27
N PRO A 269 7.36 -4.66 -7.06
CA PRO A 269 6.57 -4.42 -5.85
C PRO A 269 6.29 -2.94 -5.56
N THR A 270 7.11 -2.03 -6.07
CA THR A 270 6.94 -0.58 -5.87
C THR A 270 5.86 0.03 -6.75
N TRP A 271 5.29 -0.71 -7.71
CA TRP A 271 4.39 -0.12 -8.70
C TRP A 271 2.95 -0.01 -8.22
N GLY A 272 2.50 -0.93 -7.36
CA GLY A 272 1.14 -0.93 -6.84
C GLY A 272 0.11 -1.50 -7.82
N GLY A 273 -0.92 -2.12 -7.25
CA GLY A 273 -2.10 -2.62 -7.97
C GLY A 273 -3.14 -3.13 -6.99
N TRP A 274 -4.00 -4.05 -7.43
CA TRP A 274 -5.09 -4.57 -6.60
C TRP A 274 -4.62 -5.34 -5.36
N GLY A 275 -3.36 -5.78 -5.29
CA GLY A 275 -2.76 -6.35 -4.08
C GLY A 275 -2.04 -5.34 -3.17
N GLY A 276 -2.10 -4.04 -3.48
CA GLY A 276 -1.38 -2.97 -2.79
C GLY A 276 -0.02 -2.65 -3.43
N ARG A 277 0.69 -1.70 -2.82
CA ARG A 277 2.06 -1.28 -3.19
C ARG A 277 3.01 -1.53 -2.03
N PHE A 278 4.28 -1.80 -2.33
CA PHE A 278 5.28 -2.18 -1.33
C PHE A 278 6.55 -1.34 -1.40
N ALA A 279 7.18 -1.17 -0.25
CA ALA A 279 8.47 -0.51 -0.07
C ALA A 279 9.48 -1.49 0.53
N ARG A 280 10.75 -1.34 0.16
CA ARG A 280 11.81 -2.20 0.64
C ARG A 280 12.06 -1.92 2.13
N LYS A 281 12.08 -2.98 2.94
CA LYS A 281 12.50 -2.95 4.35
C LYS A 281 13.42 -4.14 4.59
N ASP A 282 14.70 -3.87 4.80
CA ASP A 282 15.75 -4.89 4.89
C ASP A 282 15.78 -5.82 3.66
N ASN A 283 15.66 -7.13 3.88
CA ASN A 283 15.63 -8.14 2.84
C ASN A 283 14.21 -8.48 2.32
N LYS A 284 13.18 -7.76 2.75
CA LYS A 284 11.78 -7.97 2.34
C LYS A 284 11.11 -6.70 1.82
N TRP A 285 9.92 -6.85 1.27
CA TRP A 285 9.02 -5.77 0.89
C TRP A 285 7.86 -5.74 1.87
N VAL A 286 7.47 -4.56 2.34
CA VAL A 286 6.33 -4.35 3.25
C VAL A 286 5.38 -3.33 2.63
N SER A 287 4.09 -3.34 3.00
CA SER A 287 3.13 -2.40 2.40
C SER A 287 3.59 -0.95 2.57
N ALA A 288 3.49 -0.19 1.49
CA ALA A 288 3.89 1.19 1.41
C ALA A 288 2.70 2.12 1.63
N LEU A 289 3.01 3.34 2.07
CA LEU A 289 2.03 4.40 2.26
C LEU A 289 1.79 5.16 0.94
N ASP A 290 0.55 5.26 0.49
CA ASP A 290 0.15 6.18 -0.59
C ASP A 290 -0.48 7.42 0.04
N ASP A 291 0.02 8.62 -0.27
CA ASP A 291 -0.41 9.85 0.41
C ASP A 291 -0.44 9.73 1.95
N ARG A 292 0.56 9.03 2.53
CA ARG A 292 0.68 8.74 3.97
C ARG A 292 -0.39 7.81 4.55
N ASP A 293 -1.17 7.15 3.70
CA ASP A 293 -2.17 6.17 4.10
C ASP A 293 -1.72 4.76 3.67
N LEU A 294 -1.66 3.85 4.64
CA LEU A 294 -1.27 2.45 4.46
C LEU A 294 -2.24 1.68 3.56
N TYR A 295 -3.53 1.98 3.67
CA TYR A 295 -4.61 1.23 3.02
C TYR A 295 -4.95 1.78 1.65
N LYS A 296 -4.62 3.05 1.38
CA LYS A 296 -4.92 3.72 0.10
C LYS A 296 -4.33 3.01 -1.11
N SER A 297 -3.16 2.39 -0.99
CA SER A 297 -2.53 1.64 -2.10
C SER A 297 -3.37 0.45 -2.58
N LEU A 298 -4.24 -0.08 -1.69
CA LEU A 298 -5.20 -1.15 -1.96
C LEU A 298 -6.59 -0.59 -2.29
N LEU A 299 -7.14 0.23 -1.38
CA LEU A 299 -8.54 0.66 -1.40
C LEU A 299 -8.90 1.63 -2.52
N ARG A 300 -7.91 2.34 -3.08
CA ARG A 300 -8.14 3.17 -4.28
C ARG A 300 -8.69 2.38 -5.47
N TRP A 301 -8.50 1.06 -5.47
CA TRP A 301 -8.97 0.15 -6.51
C TRP A 301 -10.26 -0.59 -6.13
N ALA A 302 -10.84 -0.32 -4.95
CA ALA A 302 -11.96 -1.10 -4.41
C ALA A 302 -13.20 -1.14 -5.30
N PRO A 303 -13.67 -0.01 -5.88
CA PRO A 303 -14.77 -0.06 -6.83
C PRO A 303 -14.50 -1.00 -8.01
N ALA A 304 -13.29 -0.93 -8.60
CA ALA A 304 -12.94 -1.72 -9.77
C ALA A 304 -12.88 -3.23 -9.46
N PHE A 305 -12.19 -3.64 -8.39
CA PHE A 305 -12.10 -5.07 -8.08
C PHE A 305 -13.41 -5.66 -7.52
N GLN A 306 -14.26 -4.84 -6.89
CA GLN A 306 -15.58 -5.30 -6.44
C GLN A 306 -16.53 -5.50 -7.62
N ASN A 307 -16.56 -4.56 -8.57
CA ASN A 307 -17.36 -4.71 -9.78
C ASN A 307 -16.87 -5.89 -10.66
N ASP A 308 -15.56 -6.11 -10.76
CA ASP A 308 -15.03 -7.27 -11.49
C ASP A 308 -15.43 -8.59 -10.83
N TRP A 309 -15.45 -8.65 -9.49
CA TRP A 309 -15.96 -9.81 -8.77
C TRP A 309 -17.45 -10.04 -9.01
N ALA A 310 -18.25 -8.98 -8.99
CA ALA A 310 -19.68 -9.03 -9.27
C ALA A 310 -19.98 -9.51 -10.71
N ALA A 311 -19.24 -9.03 -11.71
CA ALA A 311 -19.40 -9.52 -13.09
C ALA A 311 -19.04 -11.01 -13.20
N ARG A 312 -17.97 -11.47 -12.53
CA ARG A 312 -17.62 -12.91 -12.53
C ARG A 312 -18.64 -13.76 -11.77
N ALA A 313 -19.36 -13.19 -10.81
CA ALA A 313 -20.49 -13.84 -10.17
C ALA A 313 -21.66 -14.00 -11.15
N ASP A 314 -21.94 -12.98 -11.96
CA ASP A 314 -22.90 -13.06 -13.06
C ASP A 314 -22.52 -14.14 -14.08
N TRP A 315 -21.23 -14.23 -14.44
CA TRP A 315 -20.71 -15.25 -15.38
C TRP A 315 -20.94 -16.69 -14.92
N CYS A 316 -21.19 -16.93 -13.62
CA CYS A 316 -21.52 -18.25 -13.10
C CYS A 316 -22.88 -18.77 -13.58
N VAL A 317 -23.81 -17.88 -13.90
CA VAL A 317 -25.24 -18.23 -14.04
C VAL A 317 -25.91 -17.62 -15.26
N LYS A 318 -25.47 -16.45 -15.71
CA LYS A 318 -26.12 -15.73 -16.81
C LYS A 318 -25.63 -16.24 -18.18
N PRO A 319 -26.49 -16.18 -19.21
CA PRO A 319 -26.04 -16.27 -20.59
C PRO A 319 -24.99 -15.20 -20.90
N ILE A 320 -24.01 -15.50 -21.75
CA ILE A 320 -22.93 -14.57 -22.11
C ILE A 320 -23.44 -13.20 -22.59
N ALA A 321 -24.56 -13.16 -23.32
CA ALA A 321 -25.14 -11.92 -23.83
C ALA A 321 -25.77 -11.02 -22.74
N ASP A 322 -25.97 -11.55 -21.54
CA ASP A 322 -26.50 -10.85 -20.37
C ASP A 322 -25.39 -10.56 -19.33
N CYS A 323 -24.14 -10.87 -19.65
CA CYS A 323 -22.95 -10.60 -18.86
C CYS A 323 -22.21 -9.38 -19.41
N ASN A 324 -21.66 -8.56 -18.53
CA ASN A 324 -20.67 -7.55 -18.91
C ASN A 324 -19.26 -8.17 -18.98
N HIS A 325 -18.42 -7.69 -19.89
CA HIS A 325 -17.03 -8.06 -20.08
C HIS A 325 -16.15 -6.80 -20.15
N PRO A 326 -14.91 -6.87 -19.63
CA PRO A 326 -14.09 -5.69 -19.47
C PRO A 326 -13.64 -5.07 -20.80
N PRO A 327 -13.43 -3.74 -20.85
CA PRO A 327 -12.97 -3.07 -22.06
C PRO A 327 -11.55 -3.50 -22.47
N ALA A 328 -11.33 -3.62 -23.77
CA ALA A 328 -10.03 -3.92 -24.36
C ALA A 328 -9.22 -2.63 -24.58
N VAL A 329 -8.39 -2.26 -23.60
CA VAL A 329 -7.68 -0.97 -23.57
C VAL A 329 -6.46 -0.94 -24.47
N VAL A 330 -6.42 0.03 -25.38
CA VAL A 330 -5.25 0.35 -26.21
C VAL A 330 -4.61 1.62 -25.69
N CYS A 331 -3.29 1.63 -25.52
CA CYS A 331 -2.54 2.82 -25.08
C CYS A 331 -1.42 3.14 -26.08
N ASN A 332 -1.46 4.33 -26.68
CA ASN A 332 -0.51 4.78 -27.71
C ASN A 332 -0.33 3.78 -28.86
N GLY A 333 -1.42 3.10 -29.26
CA GLY A 333 -1.42 2.09 -30.32
C GLY A 333 -0.97 0.69 -29.88
N ASP A 334 -0.55 0.51 -28.63
CA ASP A 334 -0.25 -0.79 -28.02
C ASP A 334 -1.52 -1.39 -27.42
N ALA A 335 -1.97 -2.51 -28.00
CA ALA A 335 -3.16 -3.26 -27.60
C ALA A 335 -2.87 -4.42 -26.63
N THR A 336 -1.64 -4.54 -26.13
CA THR A 336 -1.28 -5.51 -25.08
C THR A 336 -1.63 -4.97 -23.69
N ASN A 337 -1.66 -5.85 -22.69
CA ASN A 337 -1.76 -5.46 -21.28
C ASN A 337 -0.40 -5.13 -20.63
N ASP A 338 0.71 -5.13 -21.39
CA ASP A 338 2.06 -4.96 -20.85
C ASP A 338 2.40 -3.51 -20.55
N VAL A 339 3.08 -3.21 -19.44
CA VAL A 339 3.40 -1.81 -19.08
C VAL A 339 4.17 -1.10 -20.20
N LEU A 340 3.59 0.00 -20.70
CA LEU A 340 4.19 0.81 -21.75
C LEU A 340 5.36 1.61 -21.16
N ARG A 341 6.53 1.54 -21.79
CA ARG A 341 7.73 2.27 -21.36
C ARG A 341 8.15 3.26 -22.43
N LEU A 342 8.28 4.52 -22.05
CA LEU A 342 8.70 5.61 -22.94
C LEU A 342 9.91 6.31 -22.35
N THR A 343 10.92 6.57 -23.17
CA THR A 343 12.01 7.48 -22.80
C THR A 343 11.66 8.88 -23.29
N VAL A 344 11.76 9.87 -22.41
CA VAL A 344 11.32 11.25 -22.67
C VAL A 344 12.35 12.25 -22.15
N ASP A 345 12.43 13.42 -22.78
CA ASP A 345 13.34 14.47 -22.34
C ASP A 345 12.69 15.37 -21.26
N PRO A 346 13.48 15.90 -20.29
CA PRO A 346 12.99 16.90 -19.36
C PRO A 346 12.43 18.13 -20.09
N GLY A 347 11.26 18.63 -19.68
CA GLY A 347 10.56 19.74 -20.33
C GLY A 347 9.72 19.35 -21.55
N ALA A 348 9.78 18.10 -22.01
CA ALA A 348 8.99 17.65 -23.17
C ALA A 348 7.49 17.55 -22.86
N GLU A 349 6.68 17.70 -23.90
CA GLU A 349 5.25 17.35 -23.85
C GLU A 349 5.04 15.94 -24.42
N VAL A 350 4.45 15.07 -23.60
CA VAL A 350 4.16 13.67 -23.95
C VAL A 350 2.68 13.52 -24.25
N LYS A 351 2.37 13.10 -25.47
CA LYS A 351 1.00 12.77 -25.89
C LYS A 351 0.66 11.34 -25.47
N LEU A 352 -0.50 11.19 -24.84
CA LEU A 352 -1.06 9.94 -24.35
C LEU A 352 -2.42 9.73 -25.01
N SER A 353 -2.68 8.55 -25.55
CA SER A 353 -3.89 8.29 -26.33
C SER A 353 -4.44 6.90 -26.02
N ALA A 354 -5.74 6.84 -25.78
CA ALA A 354 -6.50 5.60 -25.64
C ALA A 354 -7.18 5.20 -26.98
N ALA A 355 -6.77 5.81 -28.10
CA ALA A 355 -7.36 5.51 -29.41
C ALA A 355 -7.18 4.04 -29.79
N GLY A 356 -8.28 3.41 -30.22
CA GLY A 356 -8.33 1.98 -30.51
C GLY A 356 -8.91 1.14 -29.37
N THR A 357 -9.09 1.72 -28.18
CA THR A 357 -9.83 1.08 -27.09
C THR A 357 -11.27 0.81 -27.53
N ALA A 358 -11.77 -0.38 -27.20
CA ALA A 358 -13.12 -0.81 -27.54
C ALA A 358 -13.71 -1.65 -26.41
N ASP A 359 -15.03 -1.62 -26.34
CA ASP A 359 -15.80 -2.48 -25.46
C ASP A 359 -16.28 -3.73 -26.24
N PRO A 360 -16.13 -4.95 -25.71
CA PRO A 360 -16.58 -6.17 -26.39
C PRO A 360 -18.10 -6.31 -26.46
N ASP A 361 -18.84 -5.72 -25.52
CA ASP A 361 -20.30 -5.78 -25.41
C ASP A 361 -20.99 -4.59 -26.10
N GLY A 362 -20.20 -3.56 -26.44
CA GLY A 362 -20.64 -2.37 -27.16
C GLY A 362 -21.01 -1.21 -26.24
N ASP A 363 -20.62 -1.28 -24.97
CA ASP A 363 -20.87 -0.28 -23.95
C ASP A 363 -20.08 1.01 -24.20
N THR A 364 -20.56 2.11 -23.60
CA THR A 364 -19.92 3.41 -23.68
C THR A 364 -18.74 3.49 -22.72
N LEU A 365 -17.63 4.03 -23.21
CA LEU A 365 -16.40 4.10 -22.44
C LEU A 365 -16.14 5.49 -21.86
N SER A 366 -15.78 5.51 -20.58
CA SER A 366 -15.19 6.65 -19.87
C SER A 366 -13.68 6.46 -19.71
N TYR A 367 -12.93 7.56 -19.69
CA TYR A 367 -11.46 7.56 -19.64
C TYR A 367 -11.00 8.44 -18.51
N LYS A 368 -10.01 7.96 -17.75
CA LYS A 368 -9.36 8.74 -16.70
C LYS A 368 -7.86 8.50 -16.74
N TRP A 369 -7.11 9.57 -16.91
CA TRP A 369 -5.65 9.57 -16.83
C TRP A 369 -5.21 10.17 -15.50
N GLY A 370 -4.31 9.50 -14.79
CA GLY A 370 -3.80 9.97 -13.51
C GLY A 370 -2.31 9.66 -13.33
N VAL A 371 -1.59 10.58 -12.69
CA VAL A 371 -0.20 10.33 -12.28
C VAL A 371 -0.21 9.53 -10.97
N TYR A 372 0.31 8.30 -11.00
CA TYR A 372 0.53 7.50 -9.80
C TYR A 372 1.86 7.88 -9.15
N ARG A 373 1.87 9.06 -8.51
CA ARG A 373 3.06 9.69 -7.92
C ARG A 373 3.86 8.75 -7.02
N ASP A 374 3.20 8.03 -6.10
CA ASP A 374 3.89 7.20 -5.11
C ASP A 374 4.56 5.93 -5.71
N ALA A 375 4.25 5.58 -6.96
CA ALA A 375 4.91 4.53 -7.72
C ALA A 375 6.10 5.03 -8.56
N GLY A 376 6.11 6.32 -8.89
CA GLY A 376 7.21 6.97 -9.61
C GLY A 376 8.36 7.35 -8.68
N THR A 377 9.56 7.51 -9.24
CA THR A 377 10.71 8.04 -8.47
C THR A 377 10.74 9.57 -8.46
N TYR A 378 9.97 10.23 -9.34
CA TYR A 378 9.66 11.65 -9.25
C TYR A 378 8.56 11.89 -8.19
N TRP A 379 8.76 12.89 -7.35
CA TRP A 379 8.02 13.07 -6.09
C TRP A 379 6.78 13.96 -6.18
N GLU A 380 6.44 14.50 -7.35
CA GLU A 380 5.24 15.30 -7.59
C GLU A 380 4.37 14.68 -8.67
N ALA A 381 3.15 15.20 -8.83
CA ALA A 381 2.26 14.86 -9.94
C ALA A 381 2.38 15.96 -11.01
N PRO A 382 3.05 15.69 -12.15
CA PRO A 382 3.16 16.67 -13.22
C PRO A 382 1.79 17.08 -13.78
N PRO A 383 1.68 18.29 -14.36
CA PRO A 383 0.45 18.74 -15.01
C PRO A 383 0.03 17.80 -16.13
N LEU A 384 -1.24 17.40 -16.08
CA LEU A 384 -1.88 16.52 -17.05
C LEU A 384 -3.11 17.21 -17.63
N ARG A 385 -3.12 17.42 -18.94
CA ARG A 385 -4.22 18.08 -19.66
C ARG A 385 -5.17 17.03 -20.25
N SER A 386 -6.47 17.35 -20.24
CA SER A 386 -7.53 16.48 -20.77
C SER A 386 -7.56 15.09 -20.10
N ALA A 387 -7.38 15.05 -18.78
CA ALA A 387 -7.29 13.81 -18.01
C ALA A 387 -8.54 12.92 -18.11
N GLU A 388 -9.72 13.50 -18.34
CA GLU A 388 -10.98 12.74 -18.48
C GLU A 388 -11.39 12.48 -19.96
N ALA A 389 -10.45 12.65 -20.90
CA ALA A 389 -10.68 12.42 -22.32
C ALA A 389 -9.92 11.19 -22.81
N ARG A 390 -10.32 10.68 -23.99
CA ARG A 390 -9.60 9.58 -24.66
C ARG A 390 -8.12 9.89 -24.85
N ASP A 391 -7.80 11.15 -25.17
CA ASP A 391 -6.45 11.61 -25.44
C ASP A 391 -6.04 12.69 -24.42
N ALA A 392 -4.87 12.53 -23.80
CA ALA A 392 -4.31 13.40 -22.79
C ALA A 392 -2.89 13.85 -23.15
N ALA A 393 -2.37 14.87 -22.45
CA ALA A 393 -0.99 15.32 -22.59
C ALA A 393 -0.36 15.63 -21.24
N LEU A 394 0.84 15.11 -21.00
CA LEU A 394 1.63 15.37 -19.80
C LEU A 394 2.82 16.26 -20.14
N THR A 395 3.05 17.31 -19.36
CA THR A 395 4.28 18.11 -19.43
C THR A 395 5.30 17.55 -18.46
N VAL A 396 6.45 17.07 -18.96
CA VAL A 396 7.51 16.48 -18.15
C VAL A 396 8.28 17.60 -17.43
N PRO A 397 8.33 17.63 -16.09
CA PRO A 397 9.09 18.64 -15.37
C PRO A 397 10.59 18.49 -15.62
N VAL A 398 11.34 19.59 -15.60
CA VAL A 398 12.80 19.55 -15.79
C VAL A 398 13.47 18.82 -14.62
N GLU A 399 12.91 18.97 -13.44
CA GLU A 399 13.33 18.38 -12.17
C GLU A 399 13.12 16.85 -12.13
N ALA A 400 12.35 16.30 -13.08
CA ALA A 400 12.17 14.87 -13.21
C ALA A 400 13.35 14.17 -13.93
N SER A 401 14.37 14.90 -14.40
CA SER A 401 15.60 14.35 -14.99
C SER A 401 16.15 13.19 -14.16
N GLY A 402 16.45 12.06 -14.82
CA GLY A 402 16.95 10.84 -14.19
C GLY A 402 15.94 10.09 -13.30
N ARG A 403 14.65 10.43 -13.38
CA ARG A 403 13.56 9.81 -12.61
C ARG A 403 12.51 9.18 -13.52
N THR A 404 11.55 8.52 -12.89
CA THR A 404 10.39 7.90 -13.52
C THR A 404 9.11 8.60 -13.09
N ILE A 405 8.22 8.82 -14.06
CA ILE A 405 6.83 9.27 -13.84
C ILE A 405 5.92 8.15 -14.31
N HIS A 406 4.98 7.75 -13.45
CA HIS A 406 4.03 6.68 -13.74
C HIS A 406 2.65 7.30 -14.01
N VAL A 407 2.12 7.08 -15.20
CA VAL A 407 0.77 7.50 -15.58
C VAL A 407 -0.10 6.27 -15.74
N ILE A 408 -1.31 6.30 -15.20
CA ILE A 408 -2.31 5.25 -15.33
C ILE A 408 -3.45 5.80 -16.18
N LEU A 409 -3.77 5.08 -17.26
CA LEU A 409 -5.06 5.17 -17.93
C LEU A 409 -5.99 4.17 -17.25
N GLU A 410 -7.12 4.62 -16.74
CA GLU A 410 -8.26 3.80 -16.32
C GLU A 410 -9.36 3.99 -17.38
N VAL A 411 -9.88 2.89 -17.94
CA VAL A 411 -11.04 2.91 -18.84
C VAL A 411 -12.13 2.08 -18.19
N THR A 412 -13.31 2.68 -18.08
CA THR A 412 -14.48 2.05 -17.46
C THR A 412 -15.66 2.10 -18.41
N ASP A 413 -16.27 0.95 -18.67
CA ASP A 413 -17.53 0.85 -19.41
C ASP A 413 -18.74 1.32 -18.56
N ASP A 414 -19.90 1.46 -19.20
CA ASP A 414 -21.18 1.73 -18.53
C ASP A 414 -22.10 0.51 -18.44
N GLY A 415 -21.51 -0.69 -18.55
CA GLY A 415 -22.19 -1.95 -18.32
C GLY A 415 -22.58 -2.17 -16.85
N ALA A 416 -23.24 -3.29 -16.58
CA ALA A 416 -23.77 -3.60 -15.25
C ALA A 416 -23.24 -4.95 -14.73
N PRO A 417 -22.34 -4.95 -13.72
CA PRO A 417 -21.68 -3.79 -13.10
C PRO A 417 -20.63 -3.16 -14.04
N PRO A 418 -20.24 -1.88 -13.85
CA PRO A 418 -19.27 -1.24 -14.73
C PRO A 418 -17.87 -1.79 -14.49
N LEU A 419 -17.18 -2.23 -15.55
CA LEU A 419 -15.86 -2.86 -15.45
C LEU A 419 -14.74 -1.92 -15.87
N THR A 420 -13.64 -1.98 -15.14
CA THR A 420 -12.47 -1.13 -15.36
C THR A 420 -11.26 -1.96 -15.79
N ARG A 421 -10.56 -1.50 -16.82
CA ARG A 421 -9.21 -1.96 -17.17
C ARG A 421 -8.25 -0.80 -17.26
N CYS A 422 -6.99 -1.07 -16.95
CA CYS A 422 -5.96 -0.05 -16.86
C CYS A 422 -4.87 -0.24 -17.91
N ARG A 423 -4.11 0.83 -18.17
CA ARG A 423 -2.79 0.77 -18.82
C ARG A 423 -1.83 1.67 -18.06
N ARG A 424 -0.72 1.09 -17.59
CA ARG A 424 0.39 1.85 -17.01
C ARG A 424 1.36 2.30 -18.10
N VAL A 425 1.71 3.58 -18.08
CA VAL A 425 2.79 4.18 -18.85
C VAL A 425 3.89 4.65 -17.89
N VAL A 426 5.08 4.09 -18.04
CA VAL A 426 6.27 4.50 -17.29
C VAL A 426 7.12 5.39 -18.19
N LEU A 427 7.18 6.67 -17.85
CA LEU A 427 8.04 7.65 -18.50
C LEU A 427 9.39 7.65 -17.79
N ALA A 428 10.43 7.13 -18.45
CA ALA A 428 11.81 7.25 -18.02
C ALA A 428 12.38 8.57 -18.55
N VAL A 429 12.55 9.55 -17.65
CA VAL A 429 13.02 10.89 -18.03
C VAL A 429 14.55 10.86 -18.17
N SER A 430 15.06 11.26 -19.32
CA SER A 430 16.50 11.28 -19.61
C SER A 430 17.25 12.28 -18.73
N GLY A 431 18.57 12.11 -18.61
CA GLY A 431 19.45 12.97 -17.84
C GLY A 431 19.80 12.43 -16.45
N GLU A 432 20.58 13.22 -15.71
CA GLU A 432 21.05 12.87 -14.37
C GLU A 432 20.02 13.19 -13.29
N PRO A 433 19.87 12.34 -12.25
CA PRO A 433 18.95 12.60 -11.14
C PRO A 433 19.21 13.95 -10.47
N GLN A 434 18.21 14.82 -10.48
CA GLN A 434 18.25 16.04 -9.66
C GLN A 434 17.92 15.70 -8.19
N PRO A 435 18.53 16.39 -7.21
CA PRO A 435 18.20 16.21 -5.80
C PRO A 435 16.77 16.69 -5.55
N LYS A 436 16.01 15.95 -4.73
CA LYS A 436 14.68 16.41 -4.31
C LYS A 436 14.83 17.72 -3.50
N PRO A 437 13.91 18.69 -3.63
CA PRO A 437 13.93 19.89 -2.79
C PRO A 437 13.99 19.57 -1.29
N GLU A 438 13.28 18.52 -0.86
CA GLU A 438 13.31 18.02 0.51
C GLU A 438 14.68 17.45 0.89
N ASP A 439 15.28 16.58 0.06
CA ASP A 439 16.64 16.07 0.29
C ASP A 439 17.66 17.22 0.40
N LYS A 440 17.49 18.26 -0.43
CA LYS A 440 18.30 19.47 -0.35
C LYS A 440 18.08 20.20 0.96
N TYR A 441 16.84 20.40 1.40
CA TYR A 441 16.54 20.99 2.71
C TYR A 441 17.19 20.18 3.83
N LEU A 442 16.97 18.87 3.89
CA LEU A 442 17.49 17.96 4.92
C LEU A 442 19.02 17.90 5.00
N THR A 443 19.73 18.33 3.95
CA THR A 443 21.20 18.29 3.88
C THR A 443 21.86 19.67 3.90
N THR A 444 21.11 20.77 3.74
CA THR A 444 21.67 22.13 3.73
C THR A 444 21.75 22.68 5.16
N PRO A 445 22.95 22.99 5.69
CA PRO A 445 23.06 23.51 7.05
C PRO A 445 22.29 24.83 7.24
N ILE A 446 21.46 24.90 8.29
CA ILE A 446 20.78 26.12 8.72
C ILE A 446 21.50 26.65 9.96
N THR A 447 22.26 27.73 9.80
CA THR A 447 22.91 28.43 10.93
C THR A 447 22.22 29.74 11.28
N GLN A 448 21.28 30.19 10.43
CA GLN A 448 20.53 31.42 10.69
C GLN A 448 19.11 31.34 10.15
N LEU A 449 18.14 31.76 10.95
CA LEU A 449 16.75 31.94 10.53
C LEU A 449 16.32 33.41 10.68
N THR A 450 15.55 33.90 9.73
CA THR A 450 15.05 35.27 9.75
C THR A 450 13.74 35.39 10.54
N GLY A 451 13.44 36.58 11.06
CA GLY A 451 12.13 36.90 11.61
C GLY A 451 11.00 36.89 10.56
N PRO A 452 9.79 37.34 10.91
CA PRO A 452 8.67 37.47 9.99
C PRO A 452 9.02 38.25 8.72
N PRO A 453 8.45 37.90 7.54
CA PRO A 453 8.78 38.56 6.29
C PRO A 453 8.54 40.08 6.34
N ALA A 454 9.47 40.87 5.81
CA ALA A 454 9.45 42.33 5.97
C ALA A 454 8.22 43.02 5.33
N ASP A 455 7.62 42.41 4.32
CA ASP A 455 6.37 42.85 3.67
C ASP A 455 5.14 42.67 4.56
N THR A 456 5.25 41.95 5.67
CA THR A 456 4.16 41.72 6.63
C THR A 456 4.06 42.78 7.73
N GLY A 457 5.02 43.72 7.76
CA GLY A 457 5.13 44.79 8.75
C GLY A 457 6.52 44.85 9.37
N LYS A 458 6.71 45.80 10.28
CA LYS A 458 7.91 45.85 11.13
C LYS A 458 7.68 44.99 12.36
N TRP A 459 8.64 44.12 12.64
CA TRP A 459 8.57 43.13 13.71
C TRP A 459 9.80 43.22 14.58
N THR A 460 9.59 43.16 15.90
CA THR A 460 10.65 43.07 16.90
C THR A 460 10.59 41.73 17.60
N PHE A 461 11.76 41.14 17.87
CA PHE A 461 11.82 39.92 18.66
C PHE A 461 11.27 40.23 20.04
N PHE A 462 10.18 39.55 20.40
CA PHE A 462 9.51 39.77 21.68
C PHE A 462 10.00 38.76 22.70
N ARG A 463 10.02 37.48 22.33
CA ARG A 463 10.30 36.39 23.27
C ARG A 463 10.68 35.10 22.56
N GLY A 464 11.61 34.33 23.13
CA GLY A 464 11.89 32.96 22.73
C GLY A 464 12.03 32.07 23.97
N VAL A 465 11.50 30.85 23.93
CA VAL A 465 11.59 29.89 25.03
C VAL A 465 12.12 28.55 24.50
N ASN A 466 13.23 28.10 25.06
CA ASN A 466 13.75 26.74 24.94
C ASN A 466 12.97 25.84 25.91
N VAL A 467 11.96 25.17 25.39
CA VAL A 467 10.79 24.69 26.16
C VAL A 467 11.11 23.56 27.16
N ASN A 468 12.29 22.94 27.04
CA ASN A 468 12.78 21.89 27.93
C ASN A 468 14.27 22.03 28.29
N GLY A 469 14.92 23.15 27.95
CA GLY A 469 16.35 23.30 28.14
C GLY A 469 16.72 24.62 28.79
N PRO A 470 18.01 24.86 29.07
CA PRO A 470 18.45 26.11 29.67
C PRO A 470 18.34 27.28 28.69
N ALA A 471 18.38 28.50 29.23
CA ALA A 471 18.53 29.70 28.43
C ALA A 471 19.76 29.64 27.50
N LEU A 472 19.61 30.17 26.29
CA LEU A 472 20.63 30.13 25.23
C LEU A 472 20.45 31.27 24.24
N THR A 473 21.39 31.46 23.32
CA THR A 473 21.30 32.49 22.28
C THR A 473 21.20 31.85 20.91
N ILE A 474 20.12 32.15 20.18
CA ILE A 474 19.87 31.69 18.81
C ILE A 474 19.59 32.91 17.94
N ASP A 475 20.22 32.97 16.77
CA ASP A 475 20.02 34.05 15.79
C ASP A 475 20.24 35.46 16.36
N GLY A 476 21.15 35.57 17.35
CA GLY A 476 21.45 36.82 18.06
C GLY A 476 20.44 37.23 19.13
N ASN A 477 19.38 36.45 19.34
CA ASN A 477 18.36 36.71 20.35
C ASN A 477 18.55 35.80 21.57
N LEU A 478 18.29 36.32 22.77
CA LEU A 478 18.26 35.53 23.99
C LEU A 478 16.95 34.75 24.06
N TRP A 479 17.06 33.43 24.17
CA TRP A 479 15.97 32.52 24.45
C TRP A 479 16.05 32.12 25.92
N GLU A 480 14.91 32.21 26.61
CA GLU A 480 14.77 31.78 28.00
C GLU A 480 14.73 30.25 28.08
N GLY A 481 15.04 29.68 29.25
CA GLY A 481 14.94 28.24 29.48
C GLY A 481 13.55 27.78 29.95
N ASP A 482 13.44 26.53 30.36
CA ASP A 482 12.18 25.98 30.87
C ASP A 482 11.76 26.55 32.23
N GLU A 483 12.67 27.28 32.89
CA GLU A 483 12.43 28.10 34.08
C GLU A 483 11.80 29.48 33.79
N ALA A 484 11.51 29.81 32.53
CA ALA A 484 11.00 31.11 32.14
C ALA A 484 9.73 31.51 32.92
N VAL A 485 9.72 32.75 33.43
CA VAL A 485 8.53 33.31 34.11
C VAL A 485 7.39 33.42 33.10
N ASP A 486 6.15 33.16 33.50
CA ASP A 486 4.99 33.23 32.59
C ASP A 486 5.03 32.25 31.40
N TYR A 487 5.73 31.13 31.56
CA TYR A 487 5.71 29.98 30.66
C TYR A 487 5.16 28.76 31.41
N VAL A 488 4.23 28.03 30.79
CA VAL A 488 3.60 26.84 31.39
C VAL A 488 3.53 25.73 30.33
N CYS A 489 4.18 24.61 30.62
CA CYS A 489 4.04 23.36 29.90
C CYS A 489 4.16 22.20 30.90
N LYS A 490 3.23 21.25 30.86
CA LYS A 490 3.22 20.05 31.72
C LYS A 490 3.53 18.77 30.96
N ASP A 491 3.86 18.90 29.68
CA ASP A 491 4.16 17.79 28.81
C ASP A 491 5.49 17.13 29.18
N SER A 492 5.67 15.91 28.70
CA SER A 492 6.85 15.10 29.02
C SER A 492 8.11 15.74 28.45
N ALA A 493 9.15 15.82 29.28
CA ALA A 493 10.47 16.32 28.93
C ALA A 493 11.35 15.18 28.38
N LEU A 494 11.96 15.37 27.21
CA LEU A 494 12.98 14.47 26.69
C LEU A 494 14.16 15.25 26.12
N ASN A 495 15.33 14.62 26.16
CA ASN A 495 16.56 15.12 25.54
C ASN A 495 17.27 13.98 24.82
N THR A 496 17.51 14.12 23.51
CA THR A 496 18.08 13.05 22.66
C THR A 496 19.23 13.55 21.78
N PRO A 497 20.35 13.99 22.38
CA PRO A 497 21.46 14.62 21.66
C PRO A 497 22.18 13.71 20.66
N GLN A 498 21.95 12.39 20.72
CA GLN A 498 22.54 11.40 19.82
C GLN A 498 21.91 11.40 18.41
N VAL A 499 20.71 11.96 18.24
CA VAL A 499 20.02 11.94 16.95
C VAL A 499 20.62 13.01 16.03
N THR A 500 21.06 12.63 14.83
CA THR A 500 21.63 13.60 13.88
C THR A 500 20.54 14.48 13.29
N LEU A 501 20.66 15.80 13.47
CA LEU A 501 19.67 16.76 12.95
C LEU A 501 19.75 16.93 11.44
N ARG A 502 18.58 17.05 10.82
CA ARG A 502 18.37 17.25 9.38
C ARG A 502 17.32 18.37 9.19
N PRO A 503 17.68 19.54 8.67
CA PRO A 503 19.03 19.96 8.30
C PRO A 503 20.02 20.01 9.47
N PRO A 504 21.33 19.90 9.21
CA PRO A 504 22.35 20.26 10.19
C PRO A 504 22.18 21.71 10.64
N THR A 505 22.57 22.02 11.87
CA THR A 505 22.43 23.38 12.43
C THR A 505 23.56 23.69 13.40
N ASP A 506 23.65 24.93 13.90
CA ASP A 506 24.65 25.30 14.90
C ASP A 506 24.36 24.71 16.29
N ASP A 507 25.39 24.67 17.14
CA ASP A 507 25.35 24.02 18.45
C ASP A 507 24.24 24.55 19.37
N ALA A 508 23.91 25.85 19.30
CA ALA A 508 22.91 26.45 20.18
C ALA A 508 21.51 25.99 19.80
N ARG A 509 21.19 26.03 18.50
CA ARG A 509 19.90 25.54 17.99
C ARG A 509 19.79 24.02 18.09
N ALA A 510 20.88 23.30 17.88
CA ALA A 510 20.90 21.85 18.05
C ALA A 510 20.53 21.45 19.49
N LYS A 511 21.12 22.11 20.50
CA LYS A 511 20.79 21.89 21.92
C LYS A 511 19.33 22.18 22.23
N MET A 512 18.74 23.20 21.62
CA MET A 512 17.31 23.47 21.74
C MET A 512 16.49 22.35 21.10
N ILE A 513 16.74 22.01 19.84
CA ILE A 513 15.96 21.01 19.09
C ILE A 513 15.99 19.64 19.79
N HIS A 514 17.17 19.21 20.25
CA HIS A 514 17.31 17.94 20.97
C HIS A 514 16.59 17.89 22.30
N SER A 515 16.30 19.03 22.93
CA SER A 515 15.62 19.15 24.22
C SER A 515 14.20 19.66 24.06
N PHE A 516 13.24 18.75 24.08
CA PHE A 516 11.86 19.04 23.67
C PHE A 516 10.82 18.57 24.69
N ARG A 517 9.61 19.11 24.53
CA ARG A 517 8.39 18.70 25.23
C ARG A 517 7.52 17.90 24.27
N TRP A 518 6.95 16.79 24.73
CA TRP A 518 6.07 15.96 23.92
C TRP A 518 4.88 15.40 24.70
N SER A 519 3.78 15.23 23.99
CA SER A 519 2.52 14.63 24.44
C SER A 519 1.68 14.31 23.20
N SER A 520 0.73 13.40 23.30
CA SER A 520 -0.28 13.20 22.23
C SER A 520 -1.24 14.38 22.11
N ASN A 521 -1.29 15.23 23.13
CA ASN A 521 -2.05 16.48 23.15
C ASN A 521 -1.19 17.59 23.77
N PRO A 522 -0.11 18.04 23.10
CA PRO A 522 0.84 18.98 23.67
C PRO A 522 0.12 20.29 23.99
N THR A 523 0.46 20.89 25.13
CA THR A 523 -0.12 22.15 25.60
C THR A 523 0.99 23.03 26.17
N LEU A 524 1.30 24.08 25.43
CA LEU A 524 2.28 25.09 25.80
C LEU A 524 1.60 26.44 25.88
N THR A 525 1.75 27.14 27.00
CA THR A 525 1.15 28.45 27.22
C THR A 525 2.16 29.49 27.67
N LEU A 526 2.16 30.66 27.04
CA LEU A 526 2.74 31.89 27.56
C LEU A 526 1.62 32.75 28.16
N THR A 527 1.80 33.20 29.40
CA THR A 527 0.87 34.08 30.12
C THR A 527 1.40 35.51 30.19
N ASN A 528 0.58 36.44 30.67
CA ASN A 528 0.92 37.86 30.82
C ASN A 528 1.48 38.51 29.54
N VAL A 529 1.07 38.03 28.36
CA VAL A 529 1.47 38.58 27.06
C VAL A 529 0.72 39.89 26.81
N PRO A 530 1.38 41.05 26.67
CA PRO A 530 0.69 42.33 26.48
C PRO A 530 -0.23 42.32 25.26
N ALA A 531 -1.31 43.10 25.29
CA ALA A 531 -2.19 43.20 24.14
C ALA A 531 -1.44 43.69 22.89
N GLY A 532 -1.74 43.08 21.74
CA GLY A 532 -1.13 43.41 20.45
C GLY A 532 -1.14 42.28 19.44
N THR A 533 -0.59 42.55 18.26
CA THR A 533 -0.44 41.58 17.18
C THR A 533 0.93 40.91 17.25
N TYR A 534 0.95 39.59 17.20
CA TYR A 534 2.14 38.76 17.27
C TYR A 534 2.27 37.83 16.07
N ALA A 535 3.50 37.45 15.76
CA ALA A 535 3.84 36.36 14.86
C ALA A 535 4.57 35.29 15.66
N VAL A 536 4.02 34.08 15.66
CA VAL A 536 4.51 32.96 16.47
C VAL A 536 5.10 31.89 15.56
N TYR A 537 6.26 31.37 15.94
CA TYR A 537 6.84 30.17 15.37
C TYR A 537 6.97 29.08 16.43
N ALA A 538 6.91 27.82 15.98
CA ALA A 538 7.26 26.65 16.78
C ALA A 538 8.37 25.86 16.08
N SER A 539 9.40 25.50 16.83
CA SER A 539 10.42 24.54 16.37
C SER A 539 9.96 23.13 16.76
N LEU A 540 9.73 22.30 15.76
CA LEU A 540 9.27 20.91 15.88
C LEU A 540 10.28 19.98 15.25
N TRP A 541 10.37 18.74 15.74
CA TRP A 541 11.29 17.76 15.15
C TRP A 541 10.85 16.31 15.36
N GLU A 542 11.45 15.38 14.63
CA GLU A 542 11.20 13.95 14.80
C GLU A 542 12.42 13.27 15.44
N ASP A 543 12.24 12.60 16.58
CA ASP A 543 13.33 11.96 17.32
C ASP A 543 13.45 10.46 17.00
N ASN A 544 12.37 9.81 16.56
CA ASN A 544 12.34 8.38 16.28
C ASN A 544 11.50 8.00 15.05
N ASN A 545 10.17 8.12 15.09
CA ASN A 545 9.24 7.60 14.10
C ASN A 545 8.29 8.70 13.67
N PRO A 546 8.04 8.89 12.36
CA PRO A 546 7.17 9.95 11.87
C PRO A 546 5.79 9.95 12.55
N GLU A 547 5.40 11.09 13.10
CA GLU A 547 4.11 11.34 13.72
C GLU A 547 3.30 12.32 12.85
N THR A 548 1.97 12.18 12.85
CA THR A 548 1.06 13.13 12.20
C THR A 548 0.15 13.76 13.23
N PHE A 549 0.17 15.09 13.32
CA PHE A 549 -0.59 15.84 14.32
C PHE A 549 -1.15 17.15 13.76
N THR A 550 -2.16 17.69 14.42
CA THR A 550 -2.70 19.02 14.14
C THR A 550 -2.29 19.98 15.26
N LEU A 551 -1.82 21.18 14.91
CA LEU A 551 -1.51 22.25 15.85
C LEU A 551 -2.53 23.39 15.76
N SER A 552 -2.87 23.93 16.92
CA SER A 552 -3.70 25.12 17.06
C SER A 552 -3.00 26.18 17.90
N LEU A 553 -3.14 27.45 17.50
CA LEU A 553 -2.68 28.62 18.25
C LEU A 553 -3.91 29.41 18.71
N ASN A 554 -4.05 29.61 20.02
CA ASN A 554 -5.23 30.22 20.63
C ASN A 554 -6.56 29.63 20.12
N GLY A 555 -6.60 28.31 19.94
CA GLY A 555 -7.78 27.56 19.45
C GLY A 555 -8.01 27.62 17.94
N GLN A 556 -7.18 28.34 17.17
CA GLN A 556 -7.24 28.32 15.70
C GLN A 556 -6.25 27.32 15.14
N VAL A 557 -6.70 26.43 14.25
CA VAL A 557 -5.81 25.46 13.59
C VAL A 557 -4.81 26.20 12.70
N VAL A 558 -3.52 26.00 12.96
CA VAL A 558 -2.41 26.66 12.26
C VAL A 558 -1.52 25.69 11.47
N ALA A 559 -1.56 24.41 11.79
CA ALA A 559 -0.94 23.35 10.99
C ALA A 559 -1.81 22.09 11.07
N ARG A 560 -2.54 21.78 10.00
CA ARG A 560 -3.43 20.61 9.95
C ARG A 560 -2.67 19.39 9.41
N ASN A 561 -2.75 18.25 10.09
CA ASN A 561 -2.12 16.98 9.69
C ASN A 561 -0.64 17.14 9.30
N HIS A 562 0.09 17.95 10.08
CA HIS A 562 1.53 18.11 9.91
C HIS A 562 2.22 16.78 10.23
N CYS A 563 3.14 16.37 9.35
CA CYS A 563 3.98 15.19 9.57
C CYS A 563 5.36 15.68 10.04
N SER A 564 5.85 15.15 11.15
CA SER A 564 7.14 15.54 11.74
C SER A 564 8.35 15.20 10.86
N GLY A 565 8.20 14.26 9.91
CA GLY A 565 9.23 13.89 8.96
C GLY A 565 10.00 12.64 9.38
N VAL A 566 11.19 12.43 8.80
CA VAL A 566 12.06 11.29 9.16
C VAL A 566 12.86 11.57 10.43
N THR A 567 13.42 10.53 11.06
CA THR A 567 14.27 10.69 12.26
C THR A 567 15.36 11.75 12.07
N GLY A 568 15.39 12.72 13.00
CA GLY A 568 16.29 13.87 13.01
C GLY A 568 15.78 15.09 12.23
N GLU A 569 14.69 14.95 11.48
CA GLU A 569 14.09 16.04 10.73
C GLU A 569 13.53 17.12 11.65
N TRP A 570 13.80 18.38 11.38
CA TRP A 570 13.22 19.49 12.14
C TRP A 570 12.76 20.64 11.25
N HIS A 571 11.74 21.33 11.74
CA HIS A 571 11.07 22.43 11.07
C HIS A 571 10.83 23.58 12.05
N ARG A 572 10.97 24.81 11.55
CA ARG A 572 10.41 26.00 12.19
C ARG A 572 9.12 26.35 11.47
N LEU A 573 7.98 26.01 12.07
CA LEU A 573 6.67 26.31 11.50
C LEU A 573 6.20 27.70 11.92
N GLY A 574 5.47 28.37 11.03
CA GLY A 574 5.04 29.77 11.17
C GLY A 574 5.63 30.65 10.06
N PRO A 575 5.50 31.99 10.16
CA PRO A 575 4.88 32.73 11.26
C PRO A 575 3.37 32.61 11.24
N TRP A 576 2.77 32.23 12.37
CA TRP A 576 1.33 32.33 12.56
C TRP A 576 0.98 33.64 13.22
N ARG A 577 0.13 34.43 12.57
CA ARG A 577 -0.30 35.72 13.13
C ARG A 577 -1.45 35.52 14.10
N VAL A 578 -1.39 36.23 15.22
CA VAL A 578 -2.42 36.18 16.26
C VAL A 578 -2.51 37.53 16.97
N ASP A 579 -3.73 37.97 17.23
CA ASP A 579 -4.00 39.12 18.09
C ASP A 579 -4.24 38.63 19.52
N VAL A 580 -3.47 39.14 20.46
CA VAL A 580 -3.61 38.83 21.89
C VAL A 580 -4.35 39.97 22.57
N ALA A 581 -5.42 39.63 23.28
CA ALA A 581 -6.21 40.57 24.07
C ALA A 581 -6.43 40.11 25.52
N ASP A 582 -6.35 38.80 25.77
CA ASP A 582 -6.61 38.14 27.05
C ASP A 582 -5.34 37.83 27.85
N GLY A 583 -4.17 38.25 27.35
CA GLY A 583 -2.90 38.03 28.02
C GLY A 583 -2.24 36.68 27.69
N LYS A 584 -2.76 35.90 26.73
CA LYS A 584 -2.35 34.51 26.53
C LYS A 584 -1.97 34.18 25.09
N LEU A 585 -0.89 33.41 24.95
CA LEU A 585 -0.56 32.63 23.75
C LEU A 585 -0.52 31.16 24.13
N ALA A 586 -1.35 30.33 23.50
CA ALA A 586 -1.40 28.89 23.74
C ALA A 586 -1.25 28.12 22.43
N LEU A 587 -0.19 27.32 22.35
CA LEU A 587 0.01 26.32 21.32
C LEU A 587 -0.50 24.98 21.85
N THR A 588 -1.48 24.40 21.19
CA THR A 588 -2.03 23.09 21.52
C THR A 588 -1.92 22.15 20.33
N GLY A 589 -1.82 20.85 20.57
CA GLY A 589 -1.87 19.84 19.50
C GLY A 589 -2.81 18.69 19.80
N GLU A 590 -3.14 17.92 18.77
CA GLU A 590 -3.93 16.69 18.83
C GLU A 590 -3.57 15.73 17.68
N GLY A 591 -3.95 14.46 17.83
CA GLY A 591 -3.89 13.45 16.76
C GLY A 591 -2.56 12.69 16.62
N GLY A 592 -1.48 13.17 17.25
CA GLY A 592 -0.16 12.53 17.25
C GLY A 592 0.80 13.18 18.24
N ALA A 593 1.96 12.57 18.47
CA ALA A 593 2.96 13.06 19.42
C ALA A 593 3.81 14.18 18.79
N ALA A 594 3.46 15.45 19.03
CA ALA A 594 4.28 16.56 18.55
C ALA A 594 5.43 16.84 19.53
N ASN A 595 6.66 16.76 19.03
CA ASN A 595 7.86 17.14 19.77
C ASN A 595 8.15 18.63 19.56
N VAL A 596 7.72 19.47 20.49
CA VAL A 596 7.96 20.91 20.46
C VAL A 596 9.25 21.20 21.20
N ALA A 597 10.24 21.81 20.53
CA ALA A 597 11.54 22.14 21.10
C ALA A 597 11.72 23.63 21.45
N GLY A 598 11.01 24.50 20.74
CA GLY A 598 11.15 25.94 20.92
C GLY A 598 9.89 26.69 20.52
N ILE A 599 9.57 27.77 21.22
CA ILE A 599 8.58 28.75 20.76
C ILE A 599 9.25 30.11 20.59
N GLU A 600 8.93 30.78 19.48
CA GLU A 600 9.50 32.07 19.11
C GLU A 600 8.38 33.05 18.82
N VAL A 601 8.45 34.24 19.40
CA VAL A 601 7.38 35.24 19.34
C VAL A 601 7.95 36.59 18.94
N TRP A 602 7.35 37.16 17.91
CA TRP A 602 7.65 38.50 17.41
C TRP A 602 6.44 39.40 17.62
N ARG A 603 6.67 40.64 18.03
CA ARG A 603 5.60 41.64 18.16
C ARG A 603 5.64 42.60 17.00
N LYS A 604 4.48 42.90 16.43
CA LYS A 604 4.35 43.91 15.38
C LYS A 604 4.54 45.29 15.98
N GLU A 605 5.40 46.11 15.39
CA GLU A 605 5.47 47.53 15.74
C GLU A 605 4.16 48.22 15.34
N GLN A 606 3.72 49.16 16.19
CA GLN A 606 2.52 49.96 15.95
C GLN A 606 2.76 51.04 14.89
#